data_AF-A0A5D3AFW1-F1
#
_entry.id   AF-A0A5D3AFW1-F1
#
_cell.length_a   1.000
_cell.length_b   1.000
_cell.length_c   1.000
_cell.angle_alpha   90.00
_cell.angle_beta   90.00
_cell.angle_gamma   90.00
#
_symmetry.space_group_name_H-M   'P 1'
#
loop_
_entity.id
_entity.type
_entity.pdbx_description
1 polymer ?
#
loop_
_entity_poly.entity_id
_entity_poly.type
_entity_poly.pdbx_seq_one_letter_code
_entity_poly.pdbx_strand_id
1 'polypeptide(L)'
;MWEFELIPVYLLLSMWGGKKRLYSATKFILYTAGGSVFLLIGVLGLSLYGSNEPTLNFETLANQSYPVALEIIFYIEFLIAFAVKLPIIPLHTWLPDTHGEAHYSTSILQIISHGFIGAELFFLAGTSYDRMRLVYLDEMGGMAVLIPKIFTMFSILSMASLALPGMSAKNIFLMPKILITFVMAIEMILTPIYSLSMSRQMFYGYKLFNAPKLFVSISIFLPVIGIGIYPDFVLSLSGEKVETILYNYFYR
;
A
#
# COMPACT_ATOMS: atom_id res chain seq x y z
N MET A 1 12.08 -7.91 10.61
CA MET A 1 10.82 -8.57 10.17
C MET A 1 10.53 -8.32 8.70
N TRP A 2 10.72 -7.11 8.18
CA TRP A 2 10.41 -6.77 6.78
C TRP A 2 10.99 -7.68 5.70
N GLU A 3 12.27 -8.06 5.77
CA GLU A 3 12.87 -8.95 4.74
C GLU A 3 12.27 -10.37 4.75
N PHE A 4 11.79 -10.83 5.90
CA PHE A 4 11.18 -12.15 6.01
C PHE A 4 9.81 -12.22 5.33
N GLU A 5 9.08 -11.11 5.25
CA GLU A 5 7.78 -11.05 4.55
C GLU A 5 7.95 -11.23 3.03
N LEU A 6 9.12 -10.88 2.48
CA LEU A 6 9.40 -11.01 1.05
C LEU A 6 9.53 -12.47 0.60
N ILE A 7 9.93 -13.38 1.50
CA ILE A 7 10.17 -14.79 1.17
C ILE A 7 8.86 -15.50 0.76
N PRO A 8 7.77 -15.47 1.58
CA PRO A 8 6.49 -16.02 1.16
C PRO A 8 5.95 -15.38 -0.12
N VAL A 9 6.06 -14.06 -0.28
CA VAL A 9 5.56 -13.35 -1.47
C VAL A 9 6.31 -13.79 -2.73
N TYR A 10 7.64 -13.89 -2.65
CA TYR A 10 8.47 -14.37 -3.75
C TYR A 10 8.13 -15.81 -4.15
N LEU A 11 7.98 -16.71 -3.18
CA LEU A 11 7.62 -18.10 -3.44
C LEU A 11 6.23 -18.20 -4.07
N LEU A 12 5.26 -17.49 -3.52
CA LEU A 12 3.89 -17.49 -4.04
C LEU A 12 3.83 -16.95 -5.47
N LEU A 13 4.54 -15.86 -5.76
CA LEU A 13 4.61 -15.28 -7.09
C LEU A 13 5.35 -16.20 -8.08
N SER A 14 6.51 -16.73 -7.71
CA SER A 14 7.33 -17.56 -8.60
C SER A 14 6.68 -18.92 -8.92
N MET A 15 5.98 -19.52 -7.96
CA MET A 15 5.35 -20.82 -8.13
C MET A 15 3.93 -20.75 -8.72
N TRP A 16 3.13 -19.75 -8.32
CA TRP A 16 1.70 -19.64 -8.70
C TRP A 16 1.35 -18.39 -9.51
N GLY A 17 2.33 -17.56 -9.88
CA GLY A 17 2.10 -16.40 -10.75
C GLY A 17 1.83 -16.77 -12.21
N GLY A 18 1.60 -15.73 -13.02
CA GLY A 18 1.26 -15.80 -14.43
C GLY A 18 2.42 -16.14 -15.37
N LYS A 19 2.32 -15.70 -16.63
CA LYS A 19 3.23 -16.08 -17.72
C LYS A 19 4.66 -15.56 -17.49
N LYS A 20 4.82 -14.36 -16.91
CA LYS A 20 6.13 -13.75 -16.65
C LYS A 20 6.54 -13.83 -15.19
N ARG A 21 5.97 -14.78 -14.43
CA ARG A 21 6.17 -14.92 -12.97
C ARG A 21 7.61 -14.90 -12.50
N LEU A 22 8.54 -15.56 -13.19
CA LEU A 22 9.95 -15.60 -12.79
C LEU A 22 10.64 -14.24 -12.98
N TYR A 23 10.33 -13.55 -14.07
CA TYR A 23 10.82 -12.20 -14.33
C TYR A 23 10.30 -11.23 -13.27
N SER A 24 8.97 -11.22 -13.03
CA SER A 24 8.36 -10.33 -12.05
C SER A 24 8.84 -10.62 -10.62
N ALA A 25 8.96 -11.90 -10.24
CA ALA A 25 9.48 -12.28 -8.91
C ALA A 25 10.94 -11.87 -8.72
N THR A 26 11.77 -12.06 -9.74
CA THR A 26 13.18 -11.65 -9.67
C THR A 26 13.31 -10.13 -9.63
N LYS A 27 12.52 -9.40 -10.43
CA LYS A 27 12.49 -7.94 -10.40
C LYS A 27 12.03 -7.42 -9.02
N PHE A 28 10.95 -7.99 -8.47
CA PHE A 28 10.44 -7.66 -7.15
C PHE A 28 11.52 -7.78 -6.07
N ILE A 29 12.16 -8.95 -5.98
CA ILE A 29 13.16 -9.19 -4.92
C ILE A 29 14.42 -8.33 -5.13
N LEU A 30 14.86 -8.11 -6.37
CA LEU A 30 16.02 -7.26 -6.64
C LEU A 30 15.81 -5.81 -6.24
N TYR A 31 14.64 -5.24 -6.55
CA TYR A 31 14.31 -3.89 -6.13
C TYR A 31 14.28 -3.80 -4.60
N THR A 32 13.47 -4.65 -3.97
CA THR A 32 13.23 -4.59 -2.52
C THR A 32 14.47 -4.92 -1.70
N ALA A 33 15.19 -5.99 -2.03
CA ALA A 33 16.45 -6.33 -1.37
C ALA A 33 17.52 -5.25 -1.61
N GLY A 34 17.59 -4.69 -2.82
CA GLY A 34 18.48 -3.58 -3.15
C GLY A 34 18.24 -2.35 -2.25
N GLY A 35 16.97 -1.97 -2.04
CA GLY A 35 16.61 -0.92 -1.09
C GLY A 35 16.99 -1.26 0.35
N SER A 36 16.84 -2.52 0.76
CA SER A 36 17.17 -3.00 2.10
C SER A 36 18.66 -2.99 2.42
N VAL A 37 19.54 -3.08 1.41
CA VAL A 37 20.98 -2.89 1.60
C VAL A 37 21.29 -1.48 2.12
N PHE A 38 20.66 -0.45 1.56
CA PHE A 38 20.82 0.93 2.05
C PHE A 38 20.31 1.09 3.48
N LEU A 39 19.16 0.49 3.80
CA LEU A 39 18.65 0.49 5.18
C LEU A 39 19.63 -0.17 6.14
N LEU A 40 20.19 -1.32 5.76
CA LEU A 40 21.16 -2.04 6.58
C LEU A 40 22.43 -1.20 6.82
N ILE A 41 22.96 -0.56 5.77
CA ILE A 41 24.14 0.31 5.89
C ILE A 41 23.84 1.48 6.84
N GLY A 42 22.68 2.14 6.71
CA GLY A 42 22.32 3.25 7.59
C GLY A 42 22.17 2.83 9.06
N VAL A 43 21.50 1.70 9.33
CA VAL A 43 21.35 1.19 10.70
C VAL A 43 22.69 0.76 11.30
N LEU A 44 23.53 0.05 10.56
CA LEU A 44 24.86 -0.36 11.04
C LEU A 44 25.77 0.85 11.22
N GLY A 45 25.71 1.82 10.31
CA GLY A 45 26.44 3.07 10.39
C GLY A 45 26.12 3.86 11.66
N LEU A 46 24.84 3.99 12.01
CA LEU A 46 24.40 4.56 13.27
C LEU A 46 24.87 3.73 14.48
N SER A 47 24.67 2.42 14.42
CA SER A 47 24.97 1.50 15.53
C SER A 47 26.45 1.48 15.92
N LEU A 48 27.34 1.59 14.93
CA LEU A 48 28.79 1.52 15.11
C LEU A 48 29.43 2.89 15.34
N TYR A 49 28.67 3.98 15.24
CA TYR A 49 29.22 5.32 15.35
C TYR A 49 29.46 5.74 16.80
N GLY A 50 30.66 6.24 17.09
CA GLY A 50 30.99 6.94 18.33
C GLY A 50 31.05 6.09 19.61
N SER A 51 30.81 4.78 19.53
CA SER A 51 30.82 3.88 20.69
C SER A 51 31.65 2.62 20.41
N ASN A 52 32.32 2.10 21.46
CA ASN A 52 33.09 0.86 21.37
C ASN A 52 32.20 -0.39 21.37
N GLU A 53 30.95 -0.25 21.80
CA GLU A 53 29.97 -1.32 21.83
C GLU A 53 28.77 -0.94 20.95
N PRO A 54 28.46 -1.72 19.90
CA PRO A 54 27.35 -1.41 19.02
C PRO A 54 26.02 -1.50 19.76
N THR A 55 25.21 -0.44 19.66
CA THR A 55 23.85 -0.39 20.21
C THR A 55 22.82 -0.26 19.09
N LEU A 56 21.70 -0.95 19.25
CA LEU A 56 20.49 -0.80 18.42
C LEU A 56 19.32 -0.20 19.21
N ASN A 57 19.60 0.31 20.41
CA ASN A 57 18.58 0.96 21.22
C ASN A 57 18.22 2.33 20.62
N PHE A 58 16.97 2.44 20.14
CA PHE A 58 16.47 3.63 19.47
C PHE A 58 16.60 4.90 20.31
N GLU A 59 16.36 4.82 21.63
CA GLU A 59 16.46 5.98 22.51
C GLU A 59 17.90 6.51 22.59
N THR A 60 18.89 5.61 22.61
CA THR A 60 20.30 6.00 22.61
C THR A 60 20.72 6.61 21.28
N LEU A 61 20.30 6.01 20.16
CA LEU A 61 20.65 6.46 18.81
C LEU A 61 20.00 7.80 18.46
N ALA A 62 18.76 8.03 18.90
CA ALA A 62 18.01 9.26 18.64
C ALA A 62 18.53 10.47 19.43
N ASN A 63 19.20 10.23 20.57
CA ASN A 63 19.76 11.28 21.42
C ASN A 63 21.26 11.52 21.18
N GLN A 64 21.89 10.72 20.32
CA GLN A 64 23.30 10.86 19.97
C GLN A 64 23.49 11.99 18.95
N SER A 65 24.56 12.76 19.11
CA SER A 65 24.93 13.82 18.18
C SER A 65 25.84 13.29 17.08
N TYR A 66 25.45 13.55 15.83
CA TYR A 66 26.22 13.18 14.65
C TYR A 66 26.69 14.44 13.91
N PRO A 67 27.83 14.41 13.21
CA PRO A 67 28.20 15.44 12.27
C PRO A 67 27.14 15.54 11.17
N VAL A 68 26.77 16.77 10.78
CA VAL A 68 25.74 17.06 9.77
C VAL A 68 25.93 16.26 8.48
N ALA A 69 27.19 16.08 8.03
CA ALA A 69 27.50 15.31 6.85
C ALA A 69 27.07 13.83 6.96
N LEU A 70 27.26 13.20 8.13
CA LEU A 70 26.84 11.81 8.37
C LEU A 70 25.33 11.70 8.51
N GLU A 71 24.67 12.67 9.16
CA GLU A 71 23.21 12.71 9.22
C GLU A 71 22.60 12.72 7.82
N ILE A 72 23.09 13.58 6.92
CA ILE A 72 22.62 13.67 5.54
C ILE A 72 22.78 12.33 4.81
N ILE A 73 23.91 11.64 5.01
CA ILE A 73 24.15 10.33 4.40
C ILE A 73 23.12 9.31 4.89
N PHE A 74 22.95 9.17 6.21
CA PHE A 74 21.97 8.23 6.77
C PHE A 74 20.54 8.56 6.34
N TYR A 75 20.19 9.85 6.27
CA TYR A 75 18.89 10.29 5.75
C TYR A 75 18.69 9.87 4.30
N ILE A 76 19.69 10.02 3.43
CA ILE A 76 19.61 9.63 2.02
C ILE A 76 19.47 8.11 1.89
N GLU A 77 20.23 7.33 2.67
CA GLU A 77 20.15 5.87 2.66
C GLU A 77 18.75 5.38 3.07
N PHE A 78 18.20 5.93 4.16
CA PHE A 78 16.83 5.63 4.56
C PHE A 78 15.81 6.10 3.53
N LEU A 79 15.99 7.30 2.97
CA LEU A 79 15.10 7.82 1.93
C LEU A 79 15.05 6.88 0.72
N ILE A 80 16.20 6.39 0.23
CA ILE A 80 16.25 5.45 -0.89
C ILE A 80 15.55 4.14 -0.52
N ALA A 81 15.86 3.59 0.66
CA ALA A 81 15.25 2.34 1.13
C ALA A 81 13.72 2.45 1.22
N PHE A 82 13.20 3.54 1.80
CA PHE A 82 11.76 3.80 1.87
C PHE A 82 11.16 4.16 0.51
N ALA A 83 11.89 4.86 -0.37
CA ALA A 83 11.41 5.21 -1.70
C ALA A 83 11.14 3.99 -2.58
N VAL A 84 11.98 2.95 -2.48
CA VAL A 84 11.74 1.67 -3.17
C VAL A 84 10.49 0.98 -2.63
N LYS A 85 10.29 1.00 -1.31
CA LYS A 85 9.21 0.28 -0.61
C LYS A 85 7.87 1.02 -0.61
N LEU A 86 7.87 2.35 -0.72
CA LEU A 86 6.69 3.22 -0.90
C LEU A 86 6.44 3.58 -2.38
N PRO A 87 6.75 2.64 -3.30
CA PRO A 87 6.99 2.83 -4.74
C PRO A 87 6.98 4.29 -5.22
N ILE A 88 7.97 5.09 -4.81
CA ILE A 88 8.08 6.50 -5.21
C ILE A 88 8.60 6.57 -6.66
N ILE A 89 8.18 7.57 -7.44
CA ILE A 89 8.75 7.83 -8.78
C ILE A 89 10.25 8.15 -8.64
N PRO A 90 11.16 7.46 -9.36
CA PRO A 90 10.96 6.51 -10.46
C PRO A 90 11.05 5.00 -10.09
N LEU A 91 11.19 4.67 -8.81
CA LEU A 91 11.46 3.32 -8.30
C LEU A 91 10.22 2.40 -8.21
N HIS A 92 9.07 2.83 -8.73
CA HIS A 92 7.79 2.13 -8.63
C HIS A 92 7.57 0.97 -9.60
N THR A 93 8.44 0.79 -10.59
CA THR A 93 8.16 -0.09 -11.75
C THR A 93 8.06 -1.59 -11.41
N TRP A 94 8.55 -2.02 -10.24
CA TRP A 94 8.40 -3.41 -9.79
C TRP A 94 6.95 -3.72 -9.38
N LEU A 95 6.21 -2.72 -8.89
CA LEU A 95 4.87 -2.87 -8.34
C LEU A 95 3.83 -3.34 -9.39
N PRO A 96 3.66 -2.66 -10.55
CA PRO A 96 2.69 -3.09 -11.55
C PRO A 96 3.03 -4.46 -12.16
N ASP A 97 4.30 -4.76 -12.37
CA ASP A 97 4.74 -6.07 -12.89
C ASP A 97 4.46 -7.20 -11.89
N THR A 98 4.59 -6.92 -10.59
CA THR A 98 4.33 -7.88 -9.51
C THR A 98 2.84 -8.15 -9.39
N HIS A 99 2.01 -7.12 -9.29
CA HIS A 99 0.57 -7.29 -9.17
C HIS A 99 -0.10 -7.82 -10.45
N GLY A 100 0.44 -7.51 -11.62
CA GLY A 100 -0.08 -8.00 -12.89
C GLY A 100 0.15 -9.51 -13.09
N GLU A 101 1.20 -10.07 -12.50
CA GLU A 101 1.53 -11.50 -12.60
C GLU A 101 1.18 -12.30 -11.33
N ALA A 102 0.92 -11.64 -10.20
CA ALA A 102 0.55 -12.31 -8.96
C ALA A 102 -0.85 -12.93 -9.04
N HIS A 103 -0.99 -14.13 -8.46
CA HIS A 103 -2.32 -14.68 -8.19
C HIS A 103 -3.04 -13.80 -7.16
N TYR A 104 -4.37 -13.68 -7.26
CA TYR A 104 -5.14 -12.77 -6.39
C TYR A 104 -4.93 -13.05 -4.89
N SER A 105 -4.76 -14.33 -4.52
CA SER A 105 -4.46 -14.72 -3.13
C SER A 105 -3.12 -14.16 -2.63
N THR A 106 -2.13 -14.10 -3.50
CA THR A 106 -0.81 -13.53 -3.20
C THR A 106 -0.90 -12.02 -3.03
N SER A 107 -1.62 -11.34 -3.92
CA SER A 107 -1.87 -9.89 -3.80
C SER A 107 -2.63 -9.54 -2.52
N ILE A 108 -3.59 -10.36 -2.09
CA ILE A 108 -4.32 -10.14 -0.84
C ILE A 108 -3.40 -10.26 0.37
N LEU A 109 -2.59 -11.32 0.44
CA LEU A 109 -1.65 -11.50 1.55
C LEU A 109 -0.71 -10.31 1.70
N GLN A 110 -0.21 -9.80 0.58
CA GLN A 110 0.65 -8.61 0.57
C GLN A 110 -0.11 -7.35 0.97
N ILE A 111 -1.32 -7.13 0.45
CA ILE A 111 -2.03 -5.87 0.66
C ILE A 111 -2.73 -5.83 2.02
N ILE A 112 -3.09 -6.95 2.64
CA ILE A 112 -3.61 -6.96 4.02
C ILE A 112 -2.62 -6.29 4.97
N SER A 113 -1.31 -6.48 4.77
CA SER A 113 -0.26 -5.78 5.52
C SER A 113 -0.25 -4.27 5.29
N HIS A 114 -0.75 -3.80 4.14
CA HIS A 114 -0.73 -2.40 3.71
C HIS A 114 -2.08 -1.68 3.83
N GLY A 115 -3.20 -2.40 3.93
CA GLY A 115 -4.54 -1.84 4.10
C GLY A 115 -5.67 -2.75 3.63
N PHE A 116 -6.78 -2.75 4.37
CA PHE A 116 -7.92 -3.63 4.12
C PHE A 116 -8.68 -3.32 2.82
N ILE A 117 -8.81 -2.04 2.44
CA ILE A 117 -9.58 -1.64 1.23
C ILE A 117 -8.91 -2.17 -0.04
N GLY A 118 -7.59 -2.00 -0.17
CA GLY A 118 -6.86 -2.53 -1.31
C GLY A 118 -6.94 -4.06 -1.38
N ALA A 119 -6.82 -4.74 -0.23
CA ALA A 119 -6.90 -6.20 -0.18
C ALA A 119 -8.26 -6.70 -0.68
N GLU A 120 -9.35 -6.03 -0.28
CA GLU A 120 -10.68 -6.40 -0.75
C GLU A 120 -10.90 -6.10 -2.24
N LEU A 121 -10.44 -4.96 -2.74
CA LEU A 121 -10.52 -4.63 -4.17
C LEU A 121 -9.75 -5.65 -5.03
N PHE A 122 -8.55 -6.08 -4.60
CA PHE A 122 -7.80 -7.13 -5.29
C PHE A 122 -8.48 -8.50 -5.21
N PHE A 123 -9.10 -8.85 -4.08
CA PHE A 123 -9.90 -10.07 -3.96
C PHE A 123 -11.10 -10.05 -4.91
N LEU A 124 -11.85 -8.95 -4.94
CA LEU A 124 -13.02 -8.81 -5.81
C LEU A 124 -12.62 -8.80 -7.29
N ALA A 125 -11.52 -8.15 -7.66
CA ALA A 125 -10.97 -8.21 -9.02
C ALA A 125 -10.58 -9.65 -9.40
N GLY A 126 -9.86 -10.36 -8.51
CA GLY A 126 -9.46 -11.75 -8.72
C GLY A 126 -10.65 -12.72 -8.87
N THR A 127 -11.65 -12.60 -8.00
CA THR A 127 -12.87 -13.43 -8.09
C THR A 127 -13.72 -13.11 -9.32
N SER A 128 -13.64 -11.89 -9.84
CA SER A 128 -14.25 -11.51 -11.13
C SER A 128 -13.50 -12.15 -12.30
N TYR A 129 -12.16 -12.09 -12.27
CA TYR A 129 -11.30 -12.76 -13.24
C TYR A 129 -11.57 -14.27 -13.32
N ASP A 130 -11.64 -14.96 -12.18
CA ASP A 130 -11.85 -16.41 -12.16
C ASP A 130 -13.18 -16.85 -12.79
N ARG A 131 -14.19 -15.97 -12.77
CA ARG A 131 -15.52 -16.26 -13.35
C ARG A 131 -15.59 -15.96 -14.83
N MET A 132 -15.03 -14.83 -15.23
CA MET A 132 -15.14 -14.35 -16.60
C MET A 132 -14.01 -14.87 -17.48
N ARG A 133 -12.86 -15.16 -16.89
CA ARG A 133 -11.60 -15.46 -17.59
C ARG A 133 -11.18 -14.34 -18.57
N LEU A 134 -11.63 -13.12 -18.33
CA LEU A 134 -11.30 -11.93 -19.11
C LEU A 134 -10.27 -11.09 -18.35
N VAL A 135 -9.25 -10.61 -19.05
CA VAL A 135 -8.19 -9.73 -18.50
C VAL A 135 -8.40 -8.28 -18.92
N TYR A 136 -8.90 -8.07 -20.14
CA TYR A 136 -9.01 -6.74 -20.74
C TYR A 136 -10.33 -6.07 -20.40
N LEU A 137 -10.25 -4.80 -19.99
CA LEU A 137 -11.41 -4.04 -19.53
C LEU A 137 -12.46 -3.81 -20.60
N ASP A 138 -12.01 -3.63 -21.83
CA ASP A 138 -12.89 -3.40 -22.99
C ASP A 138 -13.80 -4.61 -23.27
N GLU A 139 -13.45 -5.79 -22.74
CA GLU A 139 -14.20 -7.03 -22.91
C GLU A 139 -15.15 -7.32 -21.73
N MET A 140 -14.96 -6.64 -20.59
CA MET A 140 -15.63 -6.95 -19.32
C MET A 140 -17.06 -6.39 -19.17
N GLY A 141 -17.52 -5.54 -20.10
CA GLY A 141 -18.79 -4.82 -19.97
C GLY A 141 -20.00 -5.70 -19.64
N GLY A 142 -20.76 -5.28 -18.63
CA GLY A 142 -22.02 -5.93 -18.24
C GLY A 142 -22.02 -6.82 -17.02
N MET A 143 -20.97 -6.72 -16.21
CA MET A 143 -20.86 -7.48 -14.98
C MET A 143 -21.93 -7.19 -13.93
N ALA A 144 -22.57 -6.02 -13.92
CA ALA A 144 -23.55 -5.68 -12.88
C ALA A 144 -24.73 -6.66 -12.86
N VAL A 145 -25.17 -7.10 -14.03
CA VAL A 145 -26.25 -8.08 -14.17
C VAL A 145 -25.76 -9.50 -13.82
N LEU A 146 -24.51 -9.80 -14.17
CA LEU A 146 -23.88 -11.11 -14.00
C LEU A 146 -23.58 -11.47 -12.55
N ILE A 147 -22.97 -10.53 -11.83
CA ILE A 147 -22.40 -10.76 -10.50
C ILE A 147 -22.79 -9.59 -9.56
N PRO A 148 -24.09 -9.34 -9.35
CA PRO A 148 -24.58 -8.12 -8.69
C PRO A 148 -23.99 -7.94 -7.29
N LYS A 149 -23.76 -9.03 -6.55
CA LYS A 149 -23.13 -8.98 -5.22
C LYS A 149 -21.66 -8.50 -5.26
N ILE A 150 -20.89 -8.93 -6.25
CA ILE A 150 -19.51 -8.44 -6.42
C ILE A 150 -19.55 -6.98 -6.84
N PHE A 151 -20.44 -6.64 -7.78
CA PHE A 151 -20.62 -5.27 -8.25
C PHE A 151 -20.91 -4.30 -7.12
N THR A 152 -21.86 -4.63 -6.24
CA THR A 152 -22.22 -3.75 -5.11
C THR A 152 -21.05 -3.56 -4.15
N MET A 153 -20.36 -4.65 -3.78
CA MET A 153 -19.21 -4.57 -2.86
C MET A 153 -18.06 -3.79 -3.49
N PHE A 154 -17.71 -4.09 -4.74
CA PHE A 154 -16.64 -3.42 -5.47
C PHE A 154 -16.92 -1.92 -5.61
N SER A 155 -18.15 -1.54 -5.96
CA SER A 155 -18.54 -0.15 -6.10
C SER A 155 -18.48 0.60 -4.76
N ILE A 156 -18.98 0.00 -3.67
CA ILE A 156 -18.92 0.63 -2.34
C ILE A 156 -17.47 0.85 -1.93
N LEU A 157 -16.59 -0.13 -2.13
CA LEU A 157 -15.17 -0.03 -1.77
C LEU A 157 -14.39 0.92 -2.67
N SER A 158 -14.72 0.93 -3.96
CA SER A 158 -14.20 1.87 -4.95
C SER A 158 -14.54 3.32 -4.58
N MET A 159 -15.68 3.55 -3.92
CA MET A 159 -16.03 4.86 -3.35
C MET A 159 -15.38 5.10 -1.98
N ALA A 160 -15.28 4.07 -1.13
CA ALA A 160 -14.62 4.16 0.17
C ALA A 160 -13.11 4.47 0.03
N SER A 161 -12.45 3.97 -1.02
CA SER A 161 -11.05 4.25 -1.32
C SER A 161 -10.78 5.70 -1.74
N LEU A 162 -11.81 6.48 -2.07
CA LEU A 162 -11.66 7.86 -2.55
C LEU A 162 -11.35 8.87 -1.46
N ALA A 163 -11.27 8.43 -0.19
CA ALA A 163 -10.86 9.25 0.96
C ALA A 163 -11.36 10.71 0.83
N LEU A 164 -12.68 10.88 0.74
CA LEU A 164 -13.28 12.21 0.62
C LEU A 164 -12.77 13.08 1.79
N PRO A 165 -12.19 14.27 1.53
CA PRO A 165 -11.68 15.14 2.57
C PRO A 165 -12.86 15.66 3.40
N GLY A 166 -13.14 14.93 4.49
CA GLY A 166 -14.29 15.18 5.36
C GLY A 166 -14.36 14.33 6.62
N MET A 167 -13.54 13.27 6.78
CA MET A 167 -13.63 12.38 7.95
C MET A 167 -12.37 12.26 8.84
N SER A 168 -11.22 12.84 8.48
CA SER A 168 -10.07 12.90 9.41
C SER A 168 -8.96 13.91 9.06
N ALA A 169 -9.12 14.71 8.00
CA ALA A 169 -8.14 15.70 7.58
C ALA A 169 -8.49 17.10 8.12
N LYS A 170 -8.67 17.25 9.43
CA LYS A 170 -8.68 18.57 10.06
C LYS A 170 -7.24 18.97 10.36
N ASN A 171 -6.73 19.95 9.59
CA ASN A 171 -5.65 20.89 9.93
C ASN A 171 -4.32 20.31 10.47
N ILE A 172 -3.55 19.52 9.72
CA ILE A 172 -2.20 19.09 10.15
C ILE A 172 -1.04 19.51 9.22
N PHE A 173 -1.28 20.15 8.08
CA PHE A 173 -0.18 20.67 7.24
C PHE A 173 -0.46 22.08 6.76
N LEU A 174 -0.28 23.06 7.65
CA LEU A 174 -0.23 24.47 7.25
C LEU A 174 1.24 24.89 7.12
N MET A 175 1.65 24.98 5.84
CA MET A 175 2.85 25.64 5.28
C MET A 175 4.16 24.86 5.44
N PRO A 176 4.74 24.29 4.35
CA PRO A 176 5.02 25.01 3.08
C PRO A 176 4.73 24.21 1.79
N LYS A 177 4.69 24.91 0.64
CA LYS A 177 4.63 24.42 -0.77
C LYS A 177 3.24 24.23 -1.38
N ILE A 178 2.71 25.33 -1.92
CA ILE A 178 1.60 25.39 -2.90
C ILE A 178 1.71 24.30 -3.99
N LEU A 179 2.93 23.98 -4.42
CA LEU A 179 3.18 22.92 -5.42
C LEU A 179 2.77 21.53 -4.92
N ILE A 180 3.10 21.17 -3.67
CA ILE A 180 2.74 19.86 -3.11
C ILE A 180 1.23 19.78 -2.94
N THR A 181 0.60 20.83 -2.42
CA THR A 181 -0.86 20.88 -2.29
C THR A 181 -1.56 20.82 -3.64
N PHE A 182 -0.97 21.42 -4.69
CA PHE A 182 -1.50 21.35 -6.04
C PHE A 182 -1.40 19.94 -6.64
N VAL A 183 -0.25 19.27 -6.47
CA VAL A 183 -0.07 17.87 -6.90
C VAL A 183 -1.02 16.93 -6.16
N MET A 184 -1.18 17.10 -4.84
CA MET A 184 -2.16 16.34 -4.05
C MET A 184 -3.59 16.61 -4.51
N ALA A 185 -3.95 17.86 -4.82
CA ALA A 185 -5.27 18.19 -5.34
C ALA A 185 -5.56 17.52 -6.69
N ILE A 186 -4.56 17.45 -7.58
CA ILE A 186 -4.66 16.70 -8.85
C ILE A 186 -4.92 15.22 -8.57
N GLU A 187 -4.16 14.60 -7.68
CA GLU A 187 -4.33 13.18 -7.31
C GLU A 187 -5.72 12.89 -6.73
N MET A 188 -6.22 13.78 -5.86
CA MET A 188 -7.57 13.67 -5.28
C MET A 188 -8.70 13.77 -6.31
N ILE A 189 -8.45 14.40 -7.47
CA ILE A 189 -9.41 14.49 -8.58
C ILE A 189 -9.27 13.29 -9.51
N LEU A 190 -8.03 12.92 -9.89
CA LEU A 190 -7.78 11.82 -10.82
C LEU A 190 -8.21 10.46 -10.26
N THR A 191 -8.01 10.23 -8.96
CA THR A 191 -8.30 8.93 -8.32
C THR A 191 -9.80 8.57 -8.41
N PRO A 192 -10.76 9.44 -8.03
CA PRO A 192 -12.18 9.25 -8.31
C PRO A 192 -12.52 9.03 -9.77
N ILE A 193 -11.95 9.84 -10.68
CA ILE A 193 -12.24 9.75 -12.11
C ILE A 193 -11.84 8.39 -12.65
N TYR A 194 -10.65 7.91 -12.31
CA TYR A 194 -10.16 6.60 -12.72
C TYR A 194 -11.00 5.47 -12.12
N SER A 195 -11.25 5.51 -10.81
CA SER A 195 -12.02 4.49 -10.07
C SER A 195 -13.46 4.35 -10.62
N LEU A 196 -14.11 5.47 -10.92
CA LEU A 196 -15.45 5.50 -11.52
C LEU A 196 -15.44 5.08 -13.00
N SER A 197 -14.47 5.54 -13.79
CA SER A 197 -14.33 5.14 -15.20
C SER A 197 -14.12 3.64 -15.34
N MET A 198 -13.27 3.08 -14.49
CA MET A 198 -13.01 1.65 -14.38
C MET A 198 -14.28 0.88 -14.02
N SER A 199 -14.98 1.29 -12.95
CA SER A 199 -16.25 0.69 -12.54
C SER A 199 -17.31 0.77 -13.66
N ARG A 200 -17.34 1.88 -14.41
CA ARG A 200 -18.24 2.03 -15.55
C ARG A 200 -17.95 1.03 -16.67
N GLN A 201 -16.69 0.89 -17.08
CA GLN A 201 -16.30 -0.03 -18.16
C GLN A 201 -16.53 -1.49 -17.79
N MET A 202 -16.22 -1.83 -16.54
CA MET A 202 -16.38 -3.17 -15.99
C MET A 202 -17.84 -3.59 -15.86
N PHE A 203 -18.69 -2.75 -15.26
CA PHE A 203 -19.99 -3.23 -14.78
C PHE A 203 -21.17 -2.98 -15.73
N TYR A 204 -21.07 -2.06 -16.67
CA TYR A 204 -22.20 -1.66 -17.50
C TYR A 204 -22.12 -2.32 -18.91
N GLY A 205 -23.16 -3.06 -19.32
CA GLY A 205 -23.23 -3.96 -20.51
C GLY A 205 -24.13 -5.19 -20.29
N TYR A 206 -24.24 -6.16 -21.21
CA TYR A 206 -25.16 -7.32 -21.10
C TYR A 206 -24.52 -8.68 -21.45
N LYS A 207 -24.43 -9.63 -20.49
CA LYS A 207 -24.30 -11.12 -20.67
C LYS A 207 -24.84 -11.86 -19.42
N LEU A 208 -24.97 -13.20 -19.42
CA LEU A 208 -25.52 -14.07 -18.34
C LEU A 208 -24.54 -15.18 -17.85
N PHE A 209 -24.31 -15.33 -16.53
CA PHE A 209 -23.52 -16.40 -15.86
C PHE A 209 -23.88 -16.52 -14.34
N ASN A 210 -23.38 -17.56 -13.66
CA ASN A 210 -23.80 -18.03 -12.31
C ASN A 210 -22.86 -17.58 -11.13
N ALA A 211 -23.32 -17.59 -9.86
CA ALA A 211 -22.66 -16.98 -8.65
C ALA A 211 -22.74 -17.81 -7.33
N PRO A 212 -22.16 -17.42 -6.15
CA PRO A 212 -20.74 -17.24 -5.78
C PRO A 212 -20.27 -17.88 -4.44
N LYS A 213 -18.94 -17.79 -4.15
CA LYS A 213 -18.31 -17.86 -2.81
C LYS A 213 -18.25 -16.45 -2.17
N LEU A 214 -19.01 -16.21 -1.08
CA LEU A 214 -19.30 -14.87 -0.52
C LEU A 214 -18.58 -14.55 0.81
N PHE A 215 -18.15 -15.57 1.54
CA PHE A 215 -17.71 -15.45 2.93
C PHE A 215 -16.45 -14.57 3.13
N VAL A 216 -15.45 -14.72 2.27
CA VAL A 216 -14.16 -14.02 2.39
C VAL A 216 -14.29 -12.50 2.19
N SER A 217 -15.10 -12.06 1.21
CA SER A 217 -15.34 -10.62 1.01
C SER A 217 -16.04 -10.01 2.22
N ILE A 218 -17.09 -10.66 2.74
CA ILE A 218 -17.81 -10.18 3.93
C ILE A 218 -16.86 -10.02 5.13
N SER A 219 -15.91 -10.96 5.31
CA SER A 219 -14.97 -10.91 6.43
C SER A 219 -13.96 -9.75 6.38
N ILE A 220 -13.61 -9.26 5.19
CA ILE A 220 -12.68 -8.12 5.01
C ILE A 220 -13.44 -6.78 5.01
N PHE A 221 -14.66 -6.79 4.48
CA PHE A 221 -15.54 -5.61 4.42
C PHE A 221 -15.95 -5.08 5.79
N LEU A 222 -16.23 -5.99 6.73
CA LEU A 222 -16.77 -5.63 8.04
C LEU A 222 -15.78 -4.80 8.88
N PRO A 223 -14.47 -5.14 8.95
CA PRO A 223 -13.46 -4.27 9.53
C PRO A 223 -13.35 -2.89 8.86
N VAL A 224 -13.46 -2.82 7.52
CA VAL A 224 -13.38 -1.54 6.77
C VAL A 224 -14.49 -0.58 7.21
N ILE A 225 -15.73 -1.08 7.30
CA ILE A 225 -16.87 -0.30 7.79
C ILE A 225 -16.68 0.09 9.25
N GLY A 226 -16.25 -0.86 10.11
CA GLY A 226 -16.05 -0.61 11.53
C GLY A 226 -15.07 0.53 11.81
N ILE A 227 -13.90 0.51 11.15
CA ILE A 227 -12.90 1.56 11.26
C ILE A 227 -13.41 2.89 10.68
N GLY A 228 -14.17 2.85 9.57
CA GLY A 228 -14.72 4.05 8.95
C GLY A 228 -15.81 4.75 9.79
N ILE A 229 -16.67 3.98 10.48
CA ILE A 229 -17.73 4.54 11.35
C ILE A 229 -17.16 5.05 12.67
N TYR A 230 -16.17 4.35 13.24
CA TYR A 230 -15.60 4.68 14.54
C TYR A 230 -14.06 4.76 14.50
N PRO A 231 -13.50 5.83 13.92
CA PRO A 231 -12.05 5.98 13.76
C PRO A 231 -11.32 6.20 15.09
N ASP A 232 -12.00 6.73 16.11
CA ASP A 232 -11.43 7.02 17.43
C ASP A 232 -10.86 5.77 18.12
N PHE A 233 -11.42 4.59 17.84
CA PHE A 233 -10.85 3.33 18.30
C PHE A 233 -9.40 3.14 17.84
N VAL A 234 -9.08 3.53 16.60
CA VAL A 234 -7.72 3.41 16.05
C VAL A 234 -6.87 4.61 16.48
N LEU A 235 -7.44 5.82 16.47
CA LEU A 235 -6.70 7.04 16.81
C LEU A 235 -6.30 7.10 18.29
N SER A 236 -7.10 6.55 19.19
CA SER A 236 -6.76 6.46 20.62
C SER A 236 -5.54 5.59 20.90
N LEU A 237 -5.21 4.62 20.03
CA LEU A 237 -4.02 3.78 20.17
C LEU A 237 -2.71 4.51 19.85
N SER A 238 -2.77 5.59 19.06
CA SER A 238 -1.61 6.33 18.60
C SER A 238 -1.48 7.75 19.17
N GLY A 239 -2.58 8.33 19.68
CA GLY A 239 -2.64 9.73 20.15
C GLY A 239 -1.51 10.11 21.10
N GLU A 240 -1.38 9.40 22.23
CA GLU A 240 -0.36 9.71 23.26
C GLU A 240 1.08 9.63 22.70
N LYS A 241 1.34 8.69 21.80
CA LYS A 241 2.67 8.50 21.20
C LYS A 241 3.00 9.62 20.22
N VAL A 242 2.03 10.03 19.40
CA VAL A 242 2.20 11.13 18.44
C VAL A 242 2.44 12.44 19.18
N GLU A 243 1.66 12.72 20.23
CA GLU A 243 1.86 13.92 21.06
C GLU A 243 3.24 13.95 21.70
N THR A 244 3.71 12.81 22.22
CA THR A 244 5.07 12.70 22.80
C THR A 244 6.17 13.01 21.77
N ILE A 245 6.04 12.50 20.54
CA ILE A 245 7.00 12.75 19.45
C ILE A 245 7.00 14.22 19.05
N LEU A 246 5.82 14.83 18.89
CA LEU A 246 5.68 16.24 18.53
C LEU A 246 6.27 17.14 19.62
N TYR A 247 5.99 16.84 20.89
CA TYR A 247 6.53 17.60 22.01
C TYR A 247 8.06 17.58 22.02
N ASN A 248 8.67 16.40 21.85
CA ASN A 248 10.13 16.23 21.83
C ASN A 248 10.83 16.92 20.65
N TYR A 249 10.13 17.18 19.55
CA TYR A 249 10.70 17.82 18.36
C TYR A 249 10.54 19.35 18.38
N PHE A 250 9.38 19.85 18.83
CA PHE A 250 9.09 21.29 18.83
C PHE A 250 9.53 22.02 20.11
N TYR A 251 9.68 21.31 21.23
CA TYR A 251 10.00 21.91 22.54
C TYR A 251 11.35 21.46 23.13
N ARG A 252 12.20 20.79 22.34
CA ARG A 252 13.65 20.73 22.59
C ARG A 252 14.35 21.93 21.95
#